data_AF-A0A9D8ATD9-F1
#
_entry.id   AF-A0A9D8ATD9-F1
#
_cell.length_a   1.000
_cell.length_b   1.000
_cell.length_c   1.000
_cell.angle_alpha   90.00
_cell.angle_beta   90.00
_cell.angle_gamma   90.00
#
_symmetry.space_group_name_H-M   'P 1'
#
loop_
_entity.id
_entity.type
_entity.pdbx_description
1 polymer ?
#
loop_
_entity_poly.entity_id
_entity_poly.type
_entity_poly.pdbx_seq_one_letter_code
_entity_poly.pdbx_strand_id
1 'polypeptide(L)'
;MCGPLAATACTRSRATKSLDKTLELRYAAEMNPLTGLMVPSWKLNRRPLGIKIPNLPSEARPQSGLSRADVVIEREAEAYLTRFTAIFMGGDAYPVGPLRSVRLIDGELMSIFRSTLVASGGHPAVKLRATQGKAWAAGYKRTINRTLVVCGSLTSHRRPAGGMPHT
;
A
#
# COMPACT_ATOMS: atom_id res chain seq x y z
N MET A 1 -57.85 50.20 -15.95
CA MET A 1 -57.42 48.79 -15.84
C MET A 1 -55.93 48.77 -15.50
N CYS A 2 -55.55 48.29 -14.33
CA CYS A 2 -54.16 47.96 -13.98
C CYS A 2 -54.21 46.97 -12.81
N GLY A 3 -54.03 45.68 -13.10
CA GLY A 3 -54.00 44.61 -12.09
C GLY A 3 -52.61 44.49 -11.46
N PRO A 4 -52.49 44.00 -10.21
CA PRO A 4 -51.21 43.94 -9.52
C PRO A 4 -50.34 42.78 -10.07
N LEU A 5 -49.07 43.06 -10.34
CA LEU A 5 -48.06 42.04 -10.64
C LEU A 5 -47.74 41.24 -9.36
N ALA A 6 -48.01 39.94 -9.38
CA ALA A 6 -47.59 39.03 -8.32
C ALA A 6 -46.07 38.84 -8.37
N ALA A 7 -45.38 39.18 -7.28
CA ALA A 7 -43.97 38.89 -7.10
C ALA A 7 -43.76 37.37 -6.94
N THR A 8 -43.21 36.72 -7.95
CA THR A 8 -42.75 35.33 -7.84
C THR A 8 -41.52 35.29 -6.93
N ALA A 9 -41.70 34.85 -5.68
CA ALA A 9 -40.60 34.61 -4.77
C ALA A 9 -39.74 33.45 -5.28
N CYS A 10 -38.46 33.73 -5.59
CA CYS A 10 -37.46 32.70 -5.86
C CYS A 10 -37.19 31.92 -4.56
N THR A 11 -37.85 30.78 -4.39
CA THR A 11 -37.59 29.85 -3.30
C THR A 11 -36.18 29.30 -3.43
N ARG A 12 -35.23 29.84 -2.65
CA ARG A 12 -33.87 29.30 -2.53
C ARG A 12 -33.96 27.84 -2.07
N SER A 13 -33.66 26.91 -2.98
CA SER A 13 -33.74 25.48 -2.70
C SER A 13 -32.73 25.10 -1.61
N ARG A 14 -33.23 24.52 -0.52
CA ARG A 14 -32.46 23.95 0.60
C ARG A 14 -31.66 22.69 0.23
N ALA A 15 -31.70 22.28 -1.04
CA ALA A 15 -31.19 21.01 -1.57
C ALA A 15 -29.68 20.96 -1.84
N THR A 16 -29.00 22.11 -1.95
CA THR A 16 -27.55 22.15 -2.23
C THR A 16 -26.73 21.59 -1.06
N LYS A 17 -27.07 21.98 0.18
CA LYS A 17 -26.37 21.50 1.40
C LYS A 17 -26.41 19.99 1.59
N SER A 18 -27.49 19.31 1.18
CA SER A 18 -27.60 17.85 1.30
C SER A 18 -26.76 17.13 0.24
N LEU A 19 -26.63 17.71 -0.96
CA LEU A 19 -25.82 17.14 -2.03
C LEU A 19 -24.33 17.35 -1.77
N ASP A 20 -23.93 18.53 -1.29
CA ASP A 20 -22.54 18.81 -0.89
C ASP A 20 -22.08 17.86 0.22
N LYS A 21 -22.93 17.64 1.25
CA LYS A 21 -22.61 16.70 2.33
C LYS A 21 -22.50 15.24 1.83
N THR A 22 -23.30 14.86 0.85
CA THR A 22 -23.24 13.51 0.26
C THR A 22 -22.01 13.33 -0.61
N LEU A 23 -21.60 14.37 -1.34
CA LEU A 23 -20.36 14.40 -2.11
C LEU A 23 -19.13 14.35 -1.21
N GLU A 24 -19.10 15.13 -0.13
CA GLU A 24 -18.02 15.09 0.87
C GLU A 24 -17.89 13.71 1.53
N LEU A 25 -19.02 13.07 1.87
CA LEU A 25 -19.00 11.72 2.44
C LEU A 25 -18.50 10.68 1.44
N ARG A 26 -18.85 10.79 0.15
CA ARG A 26 -18.34 9.91 -0.90
C ARG A 26 -16.86 10.14 -1.16
N TYR A 27 -16.45 11.40 -1.21
CA TYR A 27 -15.07 11.80 -1.40
C TYR A 27 -14.19 11.26 -0.26
N ALA A 28 -14.63 11.41 0.99
CA ALA A 28 -13.94 10.82 2.14
C ALA A 28 -13.94 9.28 2.12
N ALA A 29 -15.00 8.65 1.62
CA ALA A 29 -15.11 7.19 1.57
C ALA A 29 -14.33 6.55 0.41
N GLU A 30 -13.99 7.31 -0.63
CA GLU A 30 -13.30 6.83 -1.84
C GLU A 30 -11.91 7.46 -2.01
N MET A 31 -11.47 8.35 -1.12
CA MET A 31 -10.13 8.92 -1.15
C MET A 31 -9.13 8.00 -0.44
N ASN A 32 -8.00 7.73 -1.11
CA ASN A 32 -6.85 7.10 -0.48
C ASN A 32 -6.19 8.06 0.53
N PRO A 33 -6.13 7.72 1.83
CA PRO A 33 -5.53 8.60 2.84
C PRO A 33 -4.01 8.80 2.66
N LEU A 34 -3.33 7.97 1.87
CA LEU A 34 -1.89 8.09 1.63
C LEU A 34 -1.54 9.01 0.46
N THR A 35 -2.42 9.10 -0.55
CA THR A 35 -2.13 9.83 -1.80
C THR A 35 -3.12 10.94 -2.12
N GLY A 36 -4.28 10.95 -1.47
CA GLY A 36 -5.40 11.87 -1.79
C GLY A 36 -6.13 11.52 -3.10
N LEU A 37 -5.76 10.43 -3.78
CA LEU A 37 -6.39 10.03 -5.04
C LEU A 37 -7.66 9.20 -4.80
N MET A 38 -8.64 9.35 -5.69
CA MET A 38 -9.84 8.52 -5.66
C MET A 38 -9.50 7.08 -6.07
N VAL A 39 -9.95 6.13 -5.25
CA VAL A 39 -9.78 4.70 -5.46
C VAL A 39 -11.10 3.99 -5.12
N PRO A 40 -11.41 2.87 -5.79
CA PRO A 40 -12.66 2.17 -5.53
C PRO A 40 -12.70 1.66 -4.07
N SER A 41 -13.86 1.78 -3.42
CA SER A 41 -14.06 1.53 -1.99
C SER A 41 -13.56 0.16 -1.51
N TRP A 42 -13.62 -0.88 -2.35
CA TRP A 42 -13.10 -2.21 -2.00
C TRP A 42 -11.58 -2.24 -1.79
N LYS A 43 -10.82 -1.31 -2.39
CA LYS A 43 -9.38 -1.16 -2.14
C LYS A 43 -9.07 -0.43 -0.84
N LEU A 44 -9.98 0.37 -0.32
CA LEU A 44 -9.80 1.09 0.96
C LEU A 44 -10.10 0.19 2.16
N ASN A 45 -10.99 -0.79 1.99
CA ASN A 45 -11.29 -1.78 3.02
C ASN A 45 -10.18 -2.83 3.22
N ARG A 46 -9.13 -2.83 2.39
CA ARG A 46 -8.02 -3.78 2.52
C ARG A 46 -6.91 -3.22 3.41
N ARG A 47 -6.20 -4.12 4.08
CA ARG A 47 -4.99 -3.75 4.80
C ARG A 47 -3.87 -3.38 3.82
N PRO A 48 -3.16 -2.26 4.00
CA PRO A 48 -2.05 -1.89 3.12
C PRO A 48 -0.94 -2.93 3.15
N LEU A 49 -0.22 -3.09 2.05
CA LEU A 49 0.90 -4.00 1.93
C LEU A 49 2.20 -3.21 1.92
N GLY A 50 3.07 -3.46 2.90
CA GLY A 50 4.44 -2.98 2.93
C GLY A 50 5.38 -4.03 2.37
N ILE A 51 6.06 -3.73 1.27
CA ILE A 51 6.94 -4.66 0.57
C ILE A 51 8.38 -4.17 0.66
N LYS A 52 9.27 -5.09 1.06
CA LYS A 52 10.70 -4.80 1.14
C LYS A 52 11.46 -5.11 -0.13
N ILE A 53 12.08 -4.07 -0.69
CA ILE A 53 12.72 -4.08 -2.00
C ILE A 53 14.17 -3.57 -1.86
N PRO A 54 15.17 -4.20 -2.51
CA PRO A 54 16.54 -3.68 -2.53
C PRO A 54 16.66 -2.43 -3.40
N ASN A 55 17.56 -1.52 -3.01
CA ASN A 55 18.06 -0.49 -3.93
C ASN A 55 19.48 -0.82 -4.40
N LEU A 56 20.35 -1.19 -3.44
CA LEU A 56 21.73 -1.60 -3.70
C LEU A 56 21.94 -3.11 -3.45
N PRO A 57 22.94 -3.74 -4.11
CA PRO A 57 23.85 -3.18 -5.13
C PRO A 57 23.18 -3.00 -6.52
N SER A 58 23.90 -2.46 -7.51
CA SER A 58 23.38 -2.10 -8.85
C SER A 58 22.61 -3.22 -9.55
N GLU A 59 22.98 -4.47 -9.29
CA GLU A 59 22.41 -5.66 -9.93
C GLU A 59 20.96 -5.92 -9.47
N ALA A 60 20.54 -5.28 -8.37
CA ALA A 60 19.17 -5.34 -7.90
C ALA A 60 18.21 -4.44 -8.69
N ARG A 61 18.74 -3.60 -9.60
CA ARG A 61 17.98 -2.74 -10.50
C ARG A 61 17.90 -3.39 -11.89
N PRO A 62 16.76 -3.31 -12.60
CA PRO A 62 15.54 -2.56 -12.24
C PRO A 62 14.62 -3.30 -11.27
N GLN A 63 14.02 -2.56 -10.32
CA GLN A 63 12.95 -3.09 -9.48
C GLN A 63 11.62 -3.13 -10.24
N SER A 64 10.82 -4.16 -10.00
CA SER A 64 9.48 -4.29 -10.55
C SER A 64 8.43 -3.70 -9.60
N GLY A 65 7.47 -2.96 -10.15
CA GLY A 65 6.26 -2.52 -9.45
C GLY A 65 6.44 -1.34 -8.48
N LEU A 66 7.64 -0.76 -8.37
CA LEU A 66 7.89 0.40 -7.49
C LEU A 66 7.09 1.64 -7.91
N SER A 67 6.83 1.82 -9.22
CA SER A 67 6.04 2.93 -9.77
C SER A 67 4.55 2.89 -9.39
N ARG A 68 4.06 1.75 -8.89
CA ARG A 68 2.66 1.57 -8.47
C ARG A 68 2.48 1.73 -6.96
N ALA A 69 3.56 1.95 -6.23
CA ALA A 69 3.50 2.16 -4.79
C ALA A 69 2.90 3.54 -4.49
N ASP A 70 2.07 3.60 -3.45
CA ASP A 70 1.50 4.85 -2.97
C ASP A 70 2.54 5.67 -2.20
N VAL A 71 3.40 4.97 -1.45
CA VAL A 71 4.50 5.58 -0.69
C VAL A 71 5.74 4.71 -0.82
N VAL A 72 6.88 5.32 -1.13
CA VAL A 72 8.19 4.66 -1.17
C VAL A 72 9.10 5.34 -0.18
N ILE A 73 9.64 4.57 0.76
CA ILE A 73 10.55 5.06 1.79
C ILE A 73 11.89 4.37 1.60
N GLU A 74 12.92 5.17 1.33
CA GLU A 74 14.30 4.70 1.33
C GLU A 74 14.90 4.82 2.73
N ARG A 75 15.54 3.75 3.19
CA ARG A 75 16.33 3.78 4.42
C ARG A 75 17.61 2.98 4.24
N GLU A 76 18.65 3.43 4.92
CA GLU A 76 19.85 2.62 5.10
C GLU A 76 19.49 1.34 5.87
N ALA A 77 19.99 0.21 5.38
CA ALA A 77 19.75 -1.07 6.00
C ALA A 77 21.05 -1.68 6.54
N GLU A 78 21.94 -2.18 5.69
CA GLU A 78 23.18 -2.90 6.06
C GLU A 78 24.36 -2.15 5.43
N ALA A 79 25.37 -1.78 6.22
CA ALA A 79 26.66 -1.28 5.73
C ALA A 79 26.53 -0.24 4.60
N TYR A 80 25.77 0.83 4.82
CA TYR A 80 25.52 1.90 3.84
C TYR A 80 24.73 1.49 2.58
N LEU A 81 24.22 0.25 2.52
CA LEU A 81 23.30 -0.18 1.46
C LEU A 81 21.87 0.18 1.80
N THR A 82 21.23 0.92 0.91
CA THR A 82 19.84 1.34 1.07
C THR A 82 18.85 0.30 0.54
N ARG A 83 17.67 0.28 1.17
CA ARG A 83 16.53 -0.56 0.80
C ARG A 83 15.26 0.27 0.82
N PHE A 84 14.35 -0.03 -0.07
CA PHE A 84 13.02 0.58 -0.13
C PHE A 84 12.01 -0.22 0.69
N THR A 85 11.13 0.50 1.38
CA THR A 85 9.82 0.03 1.82
C THR A 85 8.78 0.66 0.91
N ALA A 86 8.12 -0.14 0.09
CA ALA A 86 7.02 0.31 -0.75
C ALA A 86 5.68 -0.05 -0.10
N ILE A 87 4.80 0.93 0.11
CA ILE A 87 3.46 0.75 0.65
C ILE A 87 2.44 0.77 -0.49
N PHE A 88 1.57 -0.23 -0.53
CA PHE A 88 0.49 -0.38 -1.51
C PHE A 88 -0.86 -0.46 -0.78
N MET A 89 -1.72 0.54 -1.00
CA MET A 89 -3.10 0.63 -0.53
C MET A 89 -4.07 0.88 -1.69
N GLY A 90 -3.78 1.79 -2.61
CA GLY A 90 -4.56 2.05 -3.82
C GLY A 90 -4.04 1.29 -5.03
N GLY A 91 -2.71 1.19 -5.17
CA GLY A 91 -2.05 0.47 -6.25
C GLY A 91 -2.04 -1.05 -6.05
N ASP A 92 -2.08 -1.81 -7.14
CA ASP A 92 -1.91 -3.27 -7.08
C ASP A 92 -0.42 -3.65 -7.08
N ALA A 93 -0.06 -4.49 -6.12
CA ALA A 93 1.33 -4.89 -5.85
C ALA A 93 1.85 -6.02 -6.76
N TYR A 94 1.16 -6.34 -7.86
CA TYR A 94 1.55 -7.43 -8.75
C TYR A 94 1.95 -6.95 -10.15
N PRO A 95 3.16 -7.28 -10.65
CA PRO A 95 4.31 -7.91 -9.97
C PRO A 95 5.20 -6.89 -9.22
N VAL A 96 5.58 -7.21 -7.98
CA VAL A 96 6.58 -6.45 -7.20
C VAL A 96 7.73 -7.36 -6.76
N GLY A 97 8.96 -6.90 -6.94
CA GLY A 97 10.18 -7.59 -6.53
C GLY A 97 11.44 -6.94 -7.13
N PRO A 98 12.64 -7.42 -6.79
CA PRO A 98 12.96 -8.52 -5.87
C PRO A 98 12.68 -8.19 -4.39
N LEU A 99 12.58 -9.22 -3.53
CA LEU A 99 12.28 -9.07 -2.10
C LEU A 99 13.55 -9.16 -1.22
N ARG A 100 13.60 -8.38 -0.15
CA ARG A 100 14.72 -8.38 0.81
C ARG A 100 14.29 -8.60 2.26
N SER A 101 15.29 -8.81 3.10
CA SER A 101 15.16 -9.10 4.52
C SER A 101 14.61 -7.93 5.33
N VAL A 102 13.75 -8.26 6.31
CA VAL A 102 13.21 -7.35 7.33
C VAL A 102 14.29 -6.84 8.28
N ARG A 103 14.15 -5.58 8.70
CA ARG A 103 14.93 -4.84 9.70
C ARG A 103 14.04 -4.28 10.80
N LEU A 104 14.64 -3.87 11.91
CA LEU A 104 13.92 -3.40 13.09
C LEU A 104 13.00 -2.21 12.78
N ILE A 105 13.50 -1.27 11.97
CA ILE A 105 12.75 -0.08 11.53
C ILE A 105 11.45 -0.43 10.80
N ASP A 106 11.40 -1.59 10.14
CA ASP A 106 10.21 -1.99 9.38
C ASP A 106 9.04 -2.22 10.33
N GLY A 107 9.32 -2.70 11.54
CA GLY A 107 8.29 -2.88 12.53
C GLY A 107 7.72 -1.57 13.09
N GLU A 108 8.38 -0.45 12.88
CA GLU A 108 7.84 0.89 13.16
C GLU A 108 7.05 1.40 11.96
N LEU A 109 7.61 1.28 10.74
CA LEU A 109 6.92 1.67 9.50
C LEU A 109 5.58 0.95 9.34
N MET A 110 5.53 -0.36 9.61
CA MET A 110 4.27 -1.11 9.53
C MET A 110 3.24 -0.69 10.58
N SER A 111 3.68 -0.21 11.74
CA SER A 111 2.78 0.34 12.75
C SER A 111 2.22 1.70 12.30
N ILE A 112 3.07 2.56 11.73
CA ILE A 112 2.68 3.89 11.21
C ILE A 112 1.64 3.74 10.11
N PHE A 113 1.91 2.92 9.09
CA PHE A 113 1.02 2.73 7.94
C PHE A 113 -0.06 1.67 8.17
N ARG A 114 -0.11 1.06 9.37
CA ARG A 114 -0.97 -0.10 9.71
C ARG A 114 -0.90 -1.24 8.68
N SER A 115 0.22 -1.37 7.99
CA SER A 115 0.41 -2.25 6.86
C SER A 115 0.89 -3.64 7.26
N THR A 116 0.61 -4.63 6.43
CA THR A 116 1.18 -5.97 6.51
C THR A 116 2.55 -5.99 5.81
N LEU A 117 3.56 -6.58 6.45
CA LEU A 117 4.90 -6.68 5.86
C LEU A 117 5.08 -7.95 5.01
N VAL A 118 5.65 -7.76 3.82
CA VAL A 118 6.15 -8.81 2.93
C VAL A 118 7.66 -8.66 2.76
N ALA A 119 8.41 -9.69 3.13
CA ALA A 119 9.87 -9.73 3.07
C ALA A 119 10.37 -11.15 2.76
N SER A 120 11.60 -11.28 2.26
CA SER A 120 12.19 -12.60 1.94
C SER A 120 12.76 -13.35 3.15
N GLY A 121 12.96 -12.65 4.26
CA GLY A 121 13.54 -13.21 5.47
C GLY A 121 14.00 -12.12 6.42
N GLY A 122 14.98 -12.43 7.26
CA GLY A 122 15.58 -11.51 8.23
C GLY A 122 16.27 -12.28 9.35
N HIS A 123 17.20 -11.62 10.02
CA HIS A 123 17.89 -12.20 11.17
C HIS A 123 16.87 -12.65 12.23
N PRO A 124 17.01 -13.84 12.85
CA PRO A 124 16.02 -14.37 13.80
C PRO A 124 15.63 -13.40 14.91
N ALA A 125 16.61 -12.76 15.55
CA ALA A 125 16.36 -11.76 16.60
C ALA A 125 15.61 -10.52 16.08
N VAL A 126 15.88 -10.11 14.84
CA VAL A 126 15.20 -8.97 14.21
C VAL A 126 13.76 -9.31 13.91
N LYS A 127 13.49 -10.50 13.36
CA LYS A 127 12.11 -10.97 13.14
C LYS A 127 11.34 -10.96 14.44
N LEU A 128 11.89 -11.59 15.48
CA LEU A 128 11.25 -11.68 16.79
C LEU A 128 10.92 -10.29 17.34
N ARG A 129 11.90 -9.38 17.39
CA ARG A 129 11.69 -7.99 17.86
C ARG A 129 10.76 -7.17 16.96
N ALA A 130 10.81 -7.37 15.66
CA ALA A 130 9.92 -6.69 14.73
C ALA A 130 8.47 -7.17 14.96
N THR A 131 8.22 -8.47 15.14
CA THR A 131 6.87 -9.04 15.16
C THR A 131 6.25 -9.17 16.55
N GLN A 132 7.04 -9.40 17.59
CA GLN A 132 6.53 -9.75 18.92
C GLN A 132 5.67 -8.62 19.50
N GLY A 133 4.44 -8.97 19.90
CA GLY A 133 3.49 -8.03 20.52
C GLY A 133 2.86 -7.00 19.57
N LYS A 134 3.13 -7.05 18.25
CA LYS A 134 2.61 -6.05 17.30
C LYS A 134 1.41 -6.56 16.52
N ALA A 135 0.32 -5.79 16.49
CA ALA A 135 -0.91 -6.14 15.78
C ALA A 135 -0.74 -6.33 14.26
N TRP A 136 0.31 -5.74 13.66
CA TRP A 136 0.62 -5.96 12.25
C TRP A 136 1.33 -7.28 11.96
N ALA A 137 1.95 -7.89 12.97
CA ALA A 137 2.69 -9.12 12.81
C ALA A 137 1.82 -10.32 12.43
N ALA A 138 0.52 -10.30 12.77
CA ALA A 138 -0.43 -11.32 12.33
C ALA A 138 -0.50 -11.43 10.79
N GLY A 139 -0.20 -10.35 10.07
CA GLY A 139 -0.12 -10.35 8.61
C GLY A 139 1.28 -10.67 8.06
N TYR A 140 2.34 -10.69 8.88
CA TYR A 140 3.71 -10.84 8.40
C TYR A 140 3.88 -12.11 7.57
N LYS A 141 4.17 -11.94 6.28
CA LYS A 141 4.32 -13.04 5.35
C LYS A 141 5.75 -13.10 4.84
N ARG A 142 6.45 -14.18 5.21
CA ARG A 142 7.75 -14.51 4.65
C ARG A 142 7.55 -15.18 3.29
N THR A 143 8.06 -14.57 2.23
CA THR A 143 8.02 -15.16 0.89
C THR A 143 9.42 -15.62 0.51
N ILE A 144 9.64 -16.93 0.53
CA ILE A 144 10.92 -17.55 0.13
C ILE A 144 10.79 -17.94 -1.34
N ASN A 145 11.53 -17.24 -2.20
CA ASN A 145 11.71 -17.49 -3.64
C ASN A 145 10.51 -17.23 -4.57
N ARG A 146 10.73 -16.29 -5.50
CA ARG A 146 9.94 -15.92 -6.69
C ARG A 146 8.54 -15.34 -6.44
N THR A 147 8.51 -14.01 -6.51
CA THR A 147 7.49 -13.14 -7.10
C THR A 147 6.07 -13.69 -7.16
N LEU A 148 5.19 -13.22 -6.27
CA LEU A 148 3.76 -12.96 -6.51
C LEU A 148 3.08 -12.70 -5.16
N VAL A 149 2.77 -11.43 -4.88
CA VAL A 149 1.72 -11.10 -3.90
C VAL A 149 0.51 -10.68 -4.71
N VAL A 150 -0.37 -11.63 -5.00
CA VAL A 150 -1.69 -11.31 -5.55
C VAL A 150 -2.57 -10.85 -4.39
N CYS A 151 -3.25 -9.73 -4.60
CA CYS A 151 -4.27 -9.23 -3.69
C CYS A 151 -5.41 -10.26 -3.58
N GLY A 152 -5.62 -10.83 -2.39
CA GLY A 152 -6.81 -11.64 -2.07
C GLY A 152 -6.59 -13.14 -1.83
N SER A 153 -5.63 -13.77 -2.50
CA SER A 153 -5.23 -15.16 -2.22
C SER A 153 -3.91 -15.45 -2.96
N LEU A 154 -2.94 -16.08 -2.27
CA LEU A 154 -1.66 -16.44 -2.90
C LEU A 154 -1.77 -17.82 -3.53
N THR A 155 -1.77 -17.88 -4.86
CA THR A 155 -1.44 -19.11 -5.60
C THR A 155 0.06 -19.12 -5.88
N SER A 156 0.77 -20.08 -5.30
CA SER A 156 2.18 -20.33 -5.62
C SER A 156 2.26 -21.13 -6.91
N HIS A 157 2.81 -20.55 -7.98
CA HIS A 157 3.14 -21.32 -9.18
C HIS A 157 4.59 -21.83 -9.06
N ARG A 158 4.77 -23.16 -8.96
CA ARG A 158 6.11 -23.76 -8.99
C ARG A 158 6.64 -23.68 -10.42
N ARG A 159 7.85 -23.16 -10.63
CA ARG A 159 8.60 -23.46 -11.86
C ARG A 159 9.13 -24.89 -11.78
N PRO A 160 9.20 -25.63 -12.91
CA PRO A 160 9.91 -26.90 -12.96
C PRO A 160 11.41 -26.69 -12.63
N ALA A 161 11.98 -27.66 -11.93
CA ALA A 161 13.36 -27.62 -11.45
C ALA A 161 14.34 -27.74 -12.63
N GLY A 162 15.18 -26.71 -12.84
CA GLY A 162 16.24 -26.75 -13.84
C GLY A 162 16.57 -25.37 -14.40
N GLY A 163 17.53 -24.68 -13.78
CA GLY A 163 18.07 -23.43 -14.28
C GLY A 163 18.85 -22.70 -13.21
N MET A 164 20.18 -22.67 -13.36
CA MET A 164 21.12 -22.02 -12.43
C MET A 164 20.78 -20.53 -12.22
N PRO A 165 20.97 -19.99 -11.01
CA PRO A 165 20.67 -18.59 -10.75
C PRO A 165 21.82 -17.70 -11.24
N HIS A 166 21.61 -17.05 -12.37
CA HIS A 166 22.18 -15.72 -12.60
C HIS A 166 21.04 -14.71 -12.42
N THR A 167 21.33 -13.69 -11.61
CA THR A 167 20.51 -12.50 -11.24
C THR A 167 19.25 -12.73 -10.41
#